data_AF-A0A5D0SYR9-F1
#
_entry.id   AF-A0A5D0SYR9-F1
#
_cell.length_a   1.000
_cell.length_b   1.000
_cell.length_c   1.000
_cell.angle_alpha   90.00
_cell.angle_beta   90.00
_cell.angle_gamma   90.00
#
_symmetry.space_group_name_H-M   'P 1'
#
loop_
_entity.id
_entity.type
_entity.pdbx_description
1 polymer ?
#
loop_
_entity_poly.entity_id
_entity_poly.type
_entity_poly.pdbx_seq_one_letter_code
_entity_poly.pdbx_strand_id
1 'polypeptide(L)'
;MRAVPTWAVATAAAAPVLLATGWTVAGARQPAGYDPVRDTISELAGPDATDPWIMTGALLLFGCCYLAIAAALHSAGLPSRFLLAVGGVATIALIAFPRPSVGGSLGHGTVATVAVLALALWPAGTALWLPRGPVVGHLAPPEPPWAFRRAVGLSVTALLLGLVGWFALEVNVGSRTGLAERVTALAVALWPLLAVLSARRAQLAARSSAR
;
A
#
# COMPACT_ATOMS: atom_id res chain seq x y z
N MET A 1 -0.35 19.24 -14.93
CA MET A 1 -0.67 18.21 -13.91
C MET A 1 -2.00 18.54 -13.27
N ARG A 2 -2.93 17.58 -13.13
CA ARG A 2 -4.18 17.82 -12.38
C ARG A 2 -3.87 18.00 -10.89
N ALA A 3 -4.57 18.92 -10.24
CA ALA A 3 -4.37 19.21 -8.81
C ALA A 3 -4.71 17.97 -7.97
N VAL A 4 -3.89 17.70 -6.94
CA VAL A 4 -4.21 16.71 -5.91
C VAL A 4 -5.22 17.37 -4.99
N PRO A 5 -6.47 16.87 -4.92
CA PRO A 5 -7.49 17.46 -4.07
C PRO A 5 -7.15 17.23 -2.58
N THR A 6 -7.68 18.07 -1.69
CA THR A 6 -7.45 17.95 -0.24
C THR A 6 -7.96 16.63 0.33
N TRP A 7 -9.09 16.13 -0.18
CA TRP A 7 -9.61 14.82 0.21
C TRP A 7 -8.63 13.70 -0.09
N ALA A 8 -7.84 13.76 -1.18
CA ALA A 8 -6.86 12.70 -1.49
C ALA A 8 -5.71 12.68 -0.48
N VAL A 9 -5.34 13.82 0.09
CA VAL A 9 -4.35 13.89 1.19
C VAL A 9 -4.92 13.26 2.46
N ALA A 10 -6.16 13.61 2.81
CA ALA A 10 -6.84 13.04 3.98
C ALA A 10 -7.01 11.51 3.83
N THR A 11 -7.46 11.04 2.67
CA THR A 11 -7.58 9.60 2.36
C THR A 11 -6.25 8.87 2.42
N ALA A 12 -5.17 9.47 1.89
CA ALA A 12 -3.85 8.86 1.96
C ALA A 12 -3.29 8.81 3.38
N ALA A 13 -3.60 9.79 4.23
CA ALA A 13 -3.24 9.77 5.64
C ALA A 13 -4.08 8.76 6.44
N ALA A 14 -5.36 8.61 6.09
CA ALA A 14 -6.26 7.66 6.73
C ALA A 14 -5.82 6.20 6.52
N ALA A 15 -5.28 5.84 5.35
CA ALA A 15 -4.92 4.46 5.02
C ALA A 15 -4.00 3.77 6.07
N PRO A 16 -2.78 4.27 6.39
CA PRO A 16 -1.94 3.64 7.41
C PRO A 16 -2.55 3.71 8.82
N VAL A 17 -3.32 4.76 9.13
CA VAL A 17 -3.98 4.92 10.45
C VAL A 17 -5.09 3.89 10.65
N LEU A 18 -5.95 3.71 9.64
CA LEU A 18 -7.03 2.72 9.63
C LEU A 18 -6.47 1.31 9.78
N LEU A 19 -5.42 1.00 9.03
CA LEU A 19 -4.77 -0.30 9.11
C LEU A 19 -4.17 -0.55 10.51
N ALA A 20 -3.41 0.42 11.02
CA ALA A 20 -2.75 0.27 12.31
C ALA A 20 -3.72 0.22 13.48
N THR A 21 -4.71 1.10 13.47
CA THR A 21 -5.77 1.11 14.48
C THR A 21 -6.59 -0.17 14.40
N GLY A 22 -6.89 -0.63 13.17
CA GLY A 22 -7.63 -1.87 12.92
C GLY A 22 -7.00 -3.09 13.58
N TRP A 23 -5.72 -3.39 13.31
CA TRP A 23 -5.08 -4.55 13.94
C TRP A 23 -4.85 -4.33 15.44
N THR A 24 -4.65 -3.09 15.90
CA THR A 24 -4.41 -2.83 17.33
C THR A 24 -5.68 -3.05 18.14
N VAL A 25 -6.81 -2.54 17.65
CA VAL A 25 -8.11 -2.75 18.29
C VAL A 25 -8.53 -4.21 18.19
N ALA A 26 -8.45 -4.83 17.01
CA ALA A 26 -8.81 -6.24 16.82
C ALA A 26 -7.90 -7.17 17.65
N GLY A 27 -6.59 -6.89 17.68
CA GLY A 27 -5.61 -7.62 18.49
C GLY A 27 -5.90 -7.52 19.98
N ALA A 28 -6.30 -6.34 20.47
CA ALA A 28 -6.66 -6.16 21.87
C ALA A 28 -7.92 -6.94 22.28
N ARG A 29 -8.75 -7.40 21.34
CA ARG A 29 -9.94 -8.24 21.59
C ARG A 29 -9.63 -9.73 21.65
N GLN A 30 -8.46 -10.14 21.18
CA GLN A 30 -8.09 -11.55 21.14
C GLN A 30 -7.82 -12.10 22.55
N PRO A 31 -7.99 -13.42 22.76
CA PRO A 31 -7.70 -14.08 24.03
C PRO A 31 -6.20 -14.01 24.39
N ALA A 32 -5.87 -14.37 25.63
CA ALA A 32 -4.50 -14.29 26.19
C ALA A 32 -3.43 -15.09 25.42
N GLY A 33 -3.82 -15.99 24.52
CA GLY A 33 -2.91 -16.74 23.66
C GLY A 33 -2.43 -15.99 22.41
N TYR A 34 -3.03 -14.84 22.09
CA TYR A 34 -2.64 -14.04 20.92
C TYR A 34 -1.29 -13.35 21.11
N ASP A 35 -0.42 -13.47 20.12
CA ASP A 35 0.89 -12.84 20.06
C ASP A 35 1.02 -12.07 18.73
N PRO A 36 1.06 -10.73 18.72
CA PRO A 36 1.16 -9.93 17.49
C PRO A 36 2.46 -10.12 16.72
N VAL A 37 3.49 -10.75 17.31
CA VAL A 37 4.72 -11.12 16.60
C VAL A 37 4.49 -12.37 15.75
N ARG A 38 3.71 -13.32 16.25
CA ARG A 38 3.43 -14.62 15.60
C ARG A 38 2.20 -14.55 14.72
N ASP A 39 1.10 -14.03 15.28
CA ASP A 39 -0.23 -14.03 14.70
C ASP A 39 -0.44 -12.84 13.74
N THR A 40 -0.96 -13.16 12.58
CA THR A 40 -1.14 -12.28 11.42
C THR A 40 -2.32 -11.32 11.57
N ILE A 41 -2.24 -10.18 10.89
CA ILE A 41 -3.38 -9.32 10.57
C ILE A 41 -4.47 -10.15 9.86
N SER A 42 -4.06 -11.05 8.97
CA SER A 42 -4.98 -11.93 8.25
C SER A 42 -5.75 -12.88 9.17
N GLU A 43 -5.16 -13.35 10.27
CA GLU A 43 -5.86 -14.10 11.33
C GLU A 43 -6.87 -13.24 12.08
N LEU A 44 -6.58 -11.96 12.34
CA LEU A 44 -7.54 -11.03 12.97
C LEU A 44 -8.80 -10.77 12.12
N ALA A 45 -8.73 -11.06 10.81
CA ALA A 45 -9.86 -11.00 9.88
C ALA A 45 -10.48 -12.38 9.59
N GLY A 46 -9.96 -13.44 10.21
CA GLY A 46 -10.42 -14.81 10.03
C GLY A 46 -11.70 -15.13 10.81
N PRO A 47 -12.35 -16.27 10.51
CA PRO A 47 -13.61 -16.66 11.13
C PRO A 47 -13.51 -16.92 12.64
N ASP A 48 -12.32 -17.31 13.12
CA ASP A 48 -12.08 -17.67 14.53
C ASP A 48 -11.58 -16.49 15.36
N ALA A 49 -11.32 -15.33 14.74
CA ALA A 49 -10.94 -14.13 15.49
C ALA A 49 -12.11 -13.63 16.32
N THR A 50 -11.80 -13.12 17.51
CA THR A 50 -12.79 -12.36 18.30
C THR A 50 -13.08 -11.04 17.60
N ASP A 51 -14.36 -10.72 17.37
CA ASP A 51 -14.81 -9.51 16.67
C ASP A 51 -14.13 -9.29 15.29
N PRO A 52 -14.20 -10.24 14.34
CA PRO A 52 -13.47 -10.19 13.07
C PRO A 52 -13.94 -9.05 12.16
N TRP A 53 -15.13 -8.51 12.43
CA TRP A 53 -15.70 -7.34 11.76
C TRP A 53 -14.83 -6.08 11.92
N ILE A 54 -14.05 -5.98 13.01
CA ILE A 54 -13.14 -4.85 13.25
C ILE A 54 -12.03 -4.82 12.19
N MET A 55 -11.35 -5.96 11.99
CA MET A 55 -10.25 -6.03 11.03
C MET A 55 -10.75 -6.05 9.59
N THR A 56 -11.83 -6.79 9.29
CA THR A 56 -12.42 -6.80 7.93
C THR A 56 -12.97 -5.42 7.53
N GLY A 57 -13.58 -4.68 8.46
CA GLY A 57 -13.98 -3.29 8.26
C GLY A 57 -12.78 -2.37 8.00
N ALA A 58 -11.69 -2.53 8.76
CA ALA A 58 -10.45 -1.80 8.52
C ALA A 58 -9.85 -2.10 7.13
N LEU A 59 -9.80 -3.38 6.72
CA LEU A 59 -9.32 -3.78 5.39
C LEU A 59 -10.21 -3.24 4.26
N LEU A 60 -11.53 -3.21 4.44
CA LEU A 60 -12.45 -2.62 3.47
C LEU A 60 -12.14 -1.15 3.24
N LEU A 61 -12.11 -0.36 4.33
CA LEU A 61 -11.84 1.08 4.25
C LEU A 61 -10.43 1.36 3.73
N PHE A 62 -9.45 0.56 4.13
CA PHE A 62 -8.07 0.64 3.66
C PHE A 62 -7.95 0.38 2.15
N GLY A 63 -8.60 -0.67 1.64
CA GLY A 63 -8.68 -0.95 0.21
C GLY A 63 -9.37 0.18 -0.57
N CYS A 64 -10.48 0.72 -0.04
CA CYS A 64 -11.15 1.89 -0.62
C CYS A 64 -10.23 3.12 -0.69
N CYS A 65 -9.36 3.32 0.30
CA CYS A 65 -8.37 4.41 0.26
C CYS A 65 -7.45 4.26 -0.95
N TYR A 66 -6.98 3.06 -1.28
CA TYR A 66 -6.13 2.84 -2.45
C TYR A 66 -6.85 3.13 -3.77
N LEU A 67 -8.14 2.75 -3.89
CA LEU A 67 -8.94 3.07 -5.07
C LEU A 67 -9.10 4.60 -5.25
N ALA A 68 -9.39 5.30 -4.15
CA ALA A 68 -9.55 6.74 -4.14
C ALA A 68 -8.23 7.48 -4.47
N ILE A 69 -7.09 7.01 -3.94
CA ILE A 69 -5.76 7.52 -4.30
C ILE A 69 -5.45 7.26 -5.78
N ALA A 70 -5.73 6.05 -6.28
CA ALA A 70 -5.56 5.71 -7.69
C ALA A 70 -6.38 6.62 -8.61
N ALA A 71 -7.60 7.01 -8.20
CA ALA A 71 -8.42 7.95 -8.95
C ALA A 71 -7.80 9.37 -9.01
N ALA A 72 -7.22 9.85 -7.90
CA ALA A 72 -6.73 11.23 -7.77
C ALA A 72 -5.25 11.46 -8.15
N LEU A 73 -4.38 10.46 -8.02
CA LEU A 73 -2.93 10.61 -8.15
C LEU A 73 -2.46 10.59 -9.61
N HIS A 74 -2.94 11.54 -10.42
CA HIS A 74 -2.63 11.61 -11.85
C HIS A 74 -1.14 11.79 -12.16
N SER A 75 -0.36 12.37 -11.24
CA SER A 75 1.10 12.50 -11.37
C SER A 75 1.83 11.15 -11.40
N ALA A 76 1.18 10.07 -10.94
CA ALA A 76 1.75 8.73 -11.00
C ALA A 76 1.63 8.07 -12.40
N GLY A 77 0.89 8.65 -13.34
CA GLY A 77 0.64 7.98 -14.63
C GLY A 77 -0.24 6.72 -14.50
N LEU A 78 -0.61 6.13 -15.64
CA LEU A 78 -1.58 5.03 -15.69
C LEU A 78 -1.09 3.73 -15.03
N PRO A 79 0.15 3.24 -15.26
CA PRO A 79 0.58 1.94 -14.72
C PRO A 79 0.56 1.91 -13.19
N SER A 80 1.08 2.95 -12.53
CA SER A 80 1.06 3.06 -11.07
C SER A 80 -0.35 3.15 -10.50
N ARG A 81 -1.24 3.89 -11.15
CA ARG A 81 -2.64 3.99 -10.73
C ARG A 81 -3.37 2.66 -10.89
N PHE A 82 -3.11 1.94 -11.98
CA PHE A 82 -3.65 0.59 -12.19
C PHE A 82 -3.20 -0.37 -11.09
N LEU A 83 -1.90 -0.41 -10.78
CA LEU A 83 -1.38 -1.27 -9.71
C LEU A 83 -1.93 -0.90 -8.33
N LEU A 84 -2.09 0.39 -8.01
CA LEU A 84 -2.77 0.83 -6.80
C LEU A 84 -4.22 0.36 -6.76
N ALA A 85 -4.95 0.44 -7.88
CA ALA A 85 -6.33 -0.02 -7.97
C ALA A 85 -6.43 -1.54 -7.77
N VAL A 86 -5.55 -2.31 -8.43
CA VAL A 86 -5.45 -3.77 -8.23
C VAL A 86 -5.16 -4.10 -6.77
N GLY A 87 -4.20 -3.39 -6.15
CA GLY A 87 -3.89 -3.54 -4.73
C GLY A 87 -5.10 -3.31 -3.84
N GLY A 88 -5.84 -2.21 -4.06
CA GLY A 88 -7.06 -1.89 -3.34
C GLY A 88 -8.16 -2.94 -3.49
N VAL A 89 -8.44 -3.39 -4.72
CA VAL A 89 -9.43 -4.44 -4.98
C VAL A 89 -9.01 -5.76 -4.32
N ALA A 90 -7.74 -6.15 -4.44
CA ALA A 90 -7.24 -7.38 -3.84
C ALA A 90 -7.27 -7.33 -2.31
N THR A 91 -6.98 -6.19 -1.69
CA THR A 91 -7.15 -5.99 -0.24
C THR A 91 -8.61 -6.18 0.18
N ILE A 92 -9.58 -5.65 -0.57
CA ILE A 92 -11.00 -5.86 -0.29
C ILE A 92 -11.39 -7.34 -0.47
N ALA A 93 -10.84 -8.00 -1.50
CA ALA A 93 -11.12 -9.40 -1.78
C ALA A 93 -10.68 -10.33 -0.64
N LEU A 94 -9.72 -9.96 0.21
CA LEU A 94 -9.35 -10.73 1.40
C LEU A 94 -10.53 -10.97 2.36
N ILE A 95 -11.57 -10.14 2.30
CA ILE A 95 -12.81 -10.32 3.08
C ILE A 95 -13.59 -11.55 2.58
N ALA A 96 -13.60 -11.78 1.25
CA ALA A 96 -14.24 -12.95 0.64
C ALA A 96 -13.36 -14.21 0.70
N PHE A 97 -12.04 -14.03 0.85
CA PHE A 97 -11.06 -15.10 0.98
C PHE A 97 -10.30 -14.99 2.31
N PRO A 98 -10.99 -15.14 3.46
CA PRO A 98 -10.35 -15.04 4.76
C PRO A 98 -9.37 -16.19 4.95
N ARG A 99 -8.39 -15.98 5.84
CA ARG A 99 -7.47 -17.04 6.23
C ARG A 99 -8.23 -18.10 7.03
N PRO A 100 -8.11 -19.40 6.69
CA PRO A 100 -8.71 -20.46 7.48
C PRO A 100 -8.01 -20.57 8.85
N SER A 101 -8.70 -21.18 9.82
CA SER A 101 -8.18 -21.33 11.17
C SER A 101 -7.04 -22.34 11.32
N VAL A 102 -6.95 -23.30 10.40
CA VAL A 102 -5.88 -24.30 10.37
C VAL A 102 -5.35 -24.44 8.95
N GLY A 103 -4.03 -24.47 8.82
CA GLY A 103 -3.34 -24.67 7.54
C GLY A 103 -3.35 -23.44 6.62
N GLY A 104 -3.03 -23.68 5.35
CA GLY A 104 -3.00 -22.65 4.31
C GLY A 104 -4.28 -22.66 3.45
N SER A 105 -4.55 -21.54 2.78
CA SER A 105 -5.58 -21.43 1.75
C SER A 105 -4.98 -20.87 0.47
N LEU A 106 -5.12 -21.61 -0.64
CA LEU A 106 -4.66 -21.15 -1.96
C LEU A 106 -5.39 -19.88 -2.40
N GLY A 107 -6.69 -19.76 -2.09
CA GLY A 107 -7.49 -18.58 -2.40
C GLY A 107 -7.00 -17.35 -1.64
N HIS A 108 -6.87 -17.47 -0.31
CA HIS A 108 -6.34 -16.39 0.53
C HIS A 108 -4.91 -16.01 0.12
N GLY A 109 -4.03 -17.01 -0.02
CA GLY A 109 -2.62 -16.79 -0.39
C GLY A 109 -2.47 -16.10 -1.76
N THR A 110 -3.30 -16.48 -2.74
CA THR A 110 -3.29 -15.84 -4.07
C THR A 110 -3.72 -14.37 -3.99
N VAL A 111 -4.85 -14.10 -3.32
CA VAL A 111 -5.37 -12.73 -3.18
C VAL A 111 -4.40 -11.84 -2.38
N ALA A 112 -3.84 -12.37 -1.29
CA ALA A 112 -2.83 -11.68 -0.49
C ALA A 112 -1.58 -11.36 -1.32
N THR A 113 -1.10 -12.32 -2.10
CA THR A 113 0.06 -12.15 -2.99
C THR A 113 -0.19 -11.07 -4.04
N VAL A 114 -1.37 -11.07 -4.68
CA VAL A 114 -1.75 -10.02 -5.63
C VAL A 114 -1.78 -8.65 -4.96
N ALA A 115 -2.37 -8.55 -3.76
CA ALA A 115 -2.45 -7.29 -3.01
C ALA A 115 -1.06 -6.74 -2.69
N VAL A 116 -0.19 -7.52 -2.06
CA VAL A 116 1.14 -7.05 -1.63
C VAL A 116 2.07 -6.78 -2.81
N LEU A 117 2.04 -7.59 -3.87
CA LEU A 117 2.88 -7.35 -5.04
C LEU A 117 2.42 -6.12 -5.82
N ALA A 118 1.11 -5.93 -6.00
CA ALA A 118 0.60 -4.73 -6.64
C ALA A 118 1.00 -3.46 -5.87
N LEU A 119 0.89 -3.49 -4.54
CA LEU A 119 1.28 -2.40 -3.65
C LEU A 119 2.80 -2.24 -3.47
N ALA A 120 3.60 -3.27 -3.74
CA ALA A 120 5.07 -3.17 -3.76
C ALA A 120 5.60 -2.64 -5.09
N LEU A 121 4.95 -2.98 -6.21
CA LEU A 121 5.41 -2.67 -7.57
C LEU A 121 4.90 -1.33 -8.12
N TRP A 122 3.77 -0.81 -7.61
CA TRP A 122 3.23 0.45 -8.10
C TRP A 122 4.20 1.65 -8.10
N PRO A 123 5.20 1.80 -7.20
CA PRO A 123 6.13 2.93 -7.25
C PRO A 123 6.95 2.93 -8.54
N ALA A 124 7.39 1.75 -9.00
CA ALA A 124 8.11 1.59 -10.25
C ALA A 124 7.25 1.77 -11.51
N GLY A 125 5.92 1.69 -11.40
CA GLY A 125 5.00 1.90 -12.53
C GLY A 125 5.20 3.24 -13.25
N THR A 126 5.63 4.27 -12.52
CA THR A 126 5.97 5.60 -13.05
C THR A 126 7.26 5.59 -13.86
N ALA A 127 8.26 4.85 -13.39
CA ALA A 127 9.59 4.74 -13.98
C ALA A 127 9.61 3.99 -15.32
N LEU A 128 8.63 3.11 -15.54
CA LEU A 128 8.54 2.26 -16.75
C LEU A 128 7.98 3.00 -17.98
N TRP A 129 7.36 4.18 -17.79
CA TRP A 129 6.73 4.95 -18.86
C TRP A 129 7.47 6.24 -19.24
N LEU A 130 8.53 6.61 -18.53
CA LEU A 130 9.35 7.77 -18.90
C LEU A 130 10.19 7.42 -20.15
N PRO A 131 10.19 8.27 -21.20
CA PRO A 131 11.04 8.06 -22.37
C PRO A 131 12.50 7.86 -21.96
N ARG A 132 13.12 6.77 -22.42
CA ARG A 132 14.57 6.57 -22.33
C ARG A 132 15.19 7.31 -23.53
N GLY A 133 15.38 8.61 -23.43
CA GLY A 133 15.96 9.40 -24.52
C GLY A 133 16.73 10.62 -23.99
N PRO A 134 17.82 11.03 -24.68
CA PRO A 134 18.44 12.33 -24.41
C PRO A 134 17.38 13.42 -24.58
N VAL A 135 17.37 14.41 -23.69
CA VAL A 135 16.53 15.60 -23.85
C VAL A 135 17.05 16.38 -25.05
N VAL A 136 16.45 16.15 -26.23
CA VAL A 136 16.73 16.96 -27.42
C VAL A 136 15.86 18.21 -27.32
N GLY A 137 16.41 19.27 -26.72
CA GLY A 137 15.75 20.58 -26.62
C GLY A 137 16.27 21.43 -25.46
N HIS A 138 16.32 22.75 -25.65
CA HIS A 138 16.87 23.73 -24.70
C HIS A 138 15.97 24.06 -23.49
N LEU A 139 14.83 23.38 -23.34
CA LEU A 139 13.94 23.52 -22.20
C LEU A 139 13.90 22.19 -21.46
N ALA A 140 14.63 22.10 -20.35
CA ALA A 140 14.53 20.94 -19.45
C ALA A 140 13.06 20.77 -19.04
N PRO A 141 12.44 19.59 -19.24
CA PRO A 141 11.08 19.36 -18.77
C PRO A 141 11.04 19.58 -17.25
N PRO A 142 9.96 20.14 -16.70
CA PRO A 142 9.84 20.39 -15.28
C PRO A 142 10.07 19.07 -14.52
N GLU A 143 10.94 19.11 -13.51
CA GLU A 143 11.26 17.91 -12.75
C GLU A 143 9.98 17.31 -12.15
N PRO A 144 9.79 15.97 -12.25
CA PRO A 144 8.64 15.33 -11.62
C PRO A 144 8.74 15.48 -10.09
N PRO A 145 7.60 15.46 -9.37
CA PRO A 145 7.61 15.41 -7.91
C PRO A 145 8.54 14.30 -7.42
N TRP A 146 9.27 14.54 -6.33
CA TRP A 146 10.40 13.69 -5.90
C TRP A 146 10.06 12.20 -5.79
N ALA A 147 8.83 11.84 -5.41
CA ALA A 147 8.38 10.46 -5.25
C ALA A 147 8.24 9.71 -6.59
N PHE A 148 8.12 10.44 -7.71
CA PHE A 148 8.02 9.89 -9.06
C PHE A 148 9.33 9.99 -9.84
N ARG A 149 10.42 10.38 -9.19
CA ARG A 149 11.76 10.28 -9.78
C ARG A 149 12.12 8.81 -9.92
N ARG A 150 12.66 8.43 -11.08
CA ARG A 150 12.97 7.02 -11.42
C ARG A 150 13.77 6.29 -10.35
N ALA A 151 14.85 6.91 -9.86
CA ALA A 151 15.68 6.31 -8.80
C ALA A 151 14.87 6.04 -7.53
N VAL A 152 14.06 7.01 -7.09
CA VAL A 152 13.22 6.88 -5.89
C VAL A 152 12.18 5.77 -6.06
N GLY A 153 11.45 5.75 -7.17
CA GLY A 153 10.44 4.71 -7.45
C GLY A 153 11.03 3.30 -7.47
N LEU A 154 12.22 3.12 -8.08
CA LEU A 154 12.92 1.83 -8.10
C LEU A 154 13.46 1.43 -6.73
N SER A 155 14.08 2.35 -5.98
CA SER A 155 14.61 2.09 -4.64
C SER A 155 13.50 1.70 -3.67
N VAL A 156 12.36 2.38 -3.70
CA VAL A 156 11.21 2.05 -2.86
C VAL A 156 10.63 0.70 -3.25
N THR A 157 10.49 0.42 -4.55
CA THR A 157 10.02 -0.89 -5.03
C THR A 157 10.93 -2.01 -4.53
N ALA A 158 12.25 -1.84 -4.62
CA ALA A 158 13.22 -2.82 -4.12
C ALA A 158 13.11 -3.02 -2.61
N LEU A 159 12.96 -1.94 -1.83
CA LEU A 159 12.74 -2.01 -0.39
C LEU A 159 11.45 -2.78 -0.06
N LEU A 160 10.33 -2.43 -0.69
CA LEU A 160 9.04 -3.07 -0.45
C LEU A 160 9.07 -4.55 -0.85
N LEU A 161 9.71 -4.89 -1.97
CA LEU A 161 9.91 -6.29 -2.37
C LEU A 161 10.81 -7.05 -1.39
N GLY A 162 11.82 -6.41 -0.82
CA GLY A 162 12.63 -7.00 0.24
C GLY A 162 11.81 -7.33 1.49
N LEU A 163 10.91 -6.43 1.90
CA LEU A 163 9.97 -6.68 3.01
C LEU A 163 8.96 -7.79 2.69
N VAL A 164 8.40 -7.79 1.47
CA VAL A 164 7.53 -8.87 0.99
C VAL A 164 8.28 -10.20 0.97
N GLY A 165 9.53 -10.21 0.54
CA GLY A 165 10.39 -11.41 0.56
C GLY A 165 10.64 -11.92 1.98
N TRP A 166 10.91 -11.02 2.93
CA TRP A 166 11.00 -11.39 4.34
C TRP A 166 9.67 -11.95 4.87
N PHE A 167 8.55 -11.30 4.59
CA PHE A 167 7.23 -11.82 4.98
C PHE A 167 6.97 -13.21 4.39
N ALA A 168 7.29 -13.43 3.11
CA ALA A 168 7.18 -14.74 2.48
C ALA A 168 8.07 -15.80 3.16
N LEU A 169 9.30 -15.45 3.55
CA LEU A 169 10.15 -16.36 4.33
C LEU A 169 9.53 -16.71 5.68
N GLU A 170 8.99 -15.72 6.40
CA GLU A 170 8.38 -15.96 7.72
C GLU A 170 7.14 -16.86 7.62
N VAL A 171 6.31 -16.68 6.59
CA VAL A 171 5.13 -17.54 6.33
C VAL A 171 5.53 -19.01 6.12
N ASN A 172 6.68 -19.28 5.52
CA ASN A 172 7.07 -20.64 5.15
C ASN A 172 7.93 -21.35 6.21
N VAL A 173 8.81 -20.62 6.89
CA VAL A 173 9.83 -21.24 7.77
C VAL A 173 10.08 -20.44 9.06
N GLY A 174 9.40 -19.32 9.25
CA GLY A 174 9.69 -18.41 10.35
C GLY A 174 8.77 -18.54 11.56
N SER A 175 8.97 -17.63 12.51
CA SER A 175 8.20 -17.56 13.77
C SER A 175 7.71 -16.14 14.07
N ARG A 176 7.97 -15.19 13.17
CA ARG A 176 7.65 -13.77 13.31
C ARG A 176 6.73 -13.30 12.19
N THR A 177 5.86 -14.19 11.72
CA THR A 177 4.95 -13.96 10.57
C THR A 177 4.06 -12.74 10.80
N GLY A 178 3.49 -12.60 11.99
CA GLY A 178 2.70 -11.43 12.38
C GLY A 178 3.50 -10.12 12.35
N LEU A 179 4.73 -10.12 12.82
CA LEU A 179 5.60 -8.94 12.76
C LEU A 179 5.94 -8.56 11.32
N ALA A 180 6.37 -9.54 10.51
CA ALA A 180 6.76 -9.29 9.12
C ALA A 180 5.59 -8.82 8.27
N GLU A 181 4.38 -9.35 8.48
CA GLU A 181 3.17 -8.85 7.82
C GLU A 181 2.89 -7.40 8.20
N ARG A 182 2.91 -7.05 9.49
CA ARG A 182 2.64 -5.67 9.97
C ARG A 182 3.66 -4.67 9.43
N VAL A 183 4.95 -5.01 9.46
CA VAL A 183 6.01 -4.16 8.91
C VAL A 183 5.82 -3.96 7.41
N THR A 184 5.55 -5.04 6.67
CA THR A 184 5.32 -4.98 5.22
C THR A 184 4.06 -4.15 4.90
N ALA A 185 2.95 -4.42 5.59
CA ALA A 185 1.67 -3.77 5.39
C ALA A 185 1.74 -2.27 5.71
N LEU A 186 2.45 -1.87 6.77
CA LEU A 186 2.74 -0.46 7.06
C LEU A 186 3.58 0.20 5.98
N ALA A 187 4.67 -0.45 5.56
CA ALA A 187 5.57 0.12 4.57
C ALA A 187 4.85 0.38 3.24
N VAL A 188 4.04 -0.57 2.76
CA VAL A 188 3.24 -0.38 1.54
C VAL A 188 2.13 0.67 1.73
N ALA A 189 1.56 0.81 2.94
CA ALA A 189 0.54 1.81 3.25
C ALA A 189 1.08 3.25 3.32
N LEU A 190 2.32 3.42 3.80
CA LEU A 190 2.93 4.74 3.98
C LEU A 190 3.37 5.37 2.66
N TRP A 191 3.75 4.57 1.67
CA TRP A 191 4.29 5.11 0.43
C TRP A 191 3.27 5.93 -0.39
N PRO A 192 1.99 5.52 -0.56
CA PRO A 192 0.97 6.34 -1.20
C PRO A 192 0.78 7.71 -0.55
N LEU A 193 0.84 7.80 0.78
CA LEU A 193 0.83 9.07 1.51
C LEU A 193 2.01 9.96 1.10
N LEU A 194 3.23 9.42 1.13
CA LEU A 194 4.43 10.17 0.76
C LEU A 194 4.38 10.67 -0.69
N ALA A 195 3.88 9.85 -1.62
CA ALA A 195 3.71 10.22 -3.02
C ALA A 195 2.64 11.30 -3.23
N VAL A 196 1.50 11.22 -2.52
CA VAL A 196 0.45 12.24 -2.54
C VAL A 196 0.97 13.57 -1.99
N LEU A 197 1.73 13.54 -0.88
CA LEU A 197 2.37 14.73 -0.31
C LEU A 197 3.43 15.32 -1.26
N SER A 198 4.21 14.48 -1.92
CA SER A 198 5.18 14.88 -2.95
C SER A 198 4.49 15.65 -4.08
N ALA A 199 3.43 15.08 -4.65
CA ALA A 199 2.63 15.70 -5.71
C ALA A 199 2.00 17.02 -5.25
N ARG A 200 1.43 17.05 -4.04
CA ARG A 200 0.80 18.25 -3.46
C ARG A 200 1.80 19.38 -3.26
N ARG A 201 3.01 19.08 -2.74
CA ARG A 201 4.07 20.08 -2.56
C ARG A 201 4.52 20.69 -3.89
N ALA A 202 4.74 19.87 -4.91
CA ALA A 202 5.11 20.35 -6.25
C ALA A 202 4.04 21.30 -6.85
N GLN A 203 2.76 21.00 -6.62
CA GLN A 203 1.66 21.85 -7.08
C GLN A 203 1.59 23.20 -6.36
N LEU A 204 1.82 23.21 -5.05
CA LEU A 204 1.82 24.45 -4.27
C LEU A 204 2.99 25.36 -4.67
N ALA A 205 4.18 24.79 -4.88
CA ALA A 205 5.36 25.52 -5.36
C ALA A 205 5.13 26.13 -6.76
N ALA A 206 4.53 25.38 -7.68
CA ALA A 206 4.20 25.89 -9.01
C ALA A 206 3.18 27.05 -8.98
N ARG A 207 2.25 27.05 -8.01
CA ARG A 207 1.27 28.15 -7.83
C ARG A 207 1.90 29.40 -7.24
N SER A 208 2.88 29.26 -6.34
CA SER A 208 3.59 30.42 -5.78
C SER A 208 4.50 31.10 -6.80
N SER A 209 5.12 30.35 -7.71
CA SER A 209 5.96 30.91 -8.78
C SER A 209 5.18 31.61 -9.90
N ALA A 210 3.86 31.40 -9.97
CA ALA A 210 2.98 32.01 -10.97
C ALA A 210 2.22 33.25 -10.46
N ARG A 211 2.43 33.63 -9.19
CA ARG A 211 1.91 34.84 -8.58
C ARG A 211 3.02 35.87 -8.45
#